data_AF-A0A096MH13-F1
#
_entry.id   AF-A0A096MH13-F1
#
_cell.length_a   1.000
_cell.length_b   1.000
_cell.length_c   1.000
_cell.angle_alpha   90.00
_cell.angle_beta   90.00
_cell.angle_gamma   90.00
#
_symmetry.space_group_name_H-M   'P 1'
#
loop_
_entity.id
_entity.type
_entity.pdbx_description
1 polymer ?
#
loop_
_entity_poly.entity_id
_entity_poly.type
_entity_poly.pdbx_seq_one_letter_code
_entity_poly.pdbx_strand_id
1 'polypeptide(L)'
;SVPQDFSYLPESSIIRSITDFLTEAGRKGPEFSPPALVRAVLTSMASVGAGFQFPPVNWSAVLSPLMRLSFGEGVQHQCVVLAASQAQSSQSASLFLGSWLSPPLVHSLSHHTWAHLYQTLGVWMKQVAEDKLQVYVQNLGLQQFQRRSLCVPLLRGMAQAMALPNPPSHCWTTLCSTVETAFSLLPSHIQDAEVELYVGVARCLSEMSDTEIDRIVQVSEAQVEKACFVLAFLTSQGRLPLLSLNDVITGVLCGWSSCRLGWILLQAFYQCRLTAGTSTGVSKRMEWLLELMGHIRNIAYGATSIRSGDTKKATDFLFQLFAAAVISWGDHFMPLLFGIRPQWFPWQPDSKPPALEHGLYGSLSLSELALPQCMLGVSHSLPLLLGKEPWSSQTHKFIDWLLSITEGPEENLSADHPCSDLIPAALLGLKSSTEFKKKAVWTRAYSW
;
A
#
# COMPACT_ATOMS: atom_id res chain seq x y z
N SER A 1 -20.54 42.48 -1.46
CA SER A 1 -21.51 41.42 -1.16
C SER A 1 -21.44 40.38 -2.27
N VAL A 2 -21.52 39.09 -1.95
CA VAL A 2 -21.64 38.04 -2.98
C VAL A 2 -23.07 38.09 -3.54
N PRO A 3 -23.29 38.07 -4.87
CA PRO A 3 -24.63 38.03 -5.46
C PRO A 3 -25.44 36.83 -4.94
N GLN A 4 -26.73 37.03 -4.67
CA GLN A 4 -27.62 35.94 -4.22
C GLN A 4 -27.81 34.88 -5.31
N ASP A 5 -27.87 35.33 -6.56
CA ASP A 5 -28.12 34.53 -7.76
C ASP A 5 -27.31 35.10 -8.94
N PHE A 6 -27.55 34.55 -10.14
CA PHE A 6 -26.95 35.01 -11.39
C PHE A 6 -27.80 36.06 -12.13
N SER A 7 -28.68 36.80 -11.45
CA SER A 7 -29.51 37.85 -12.08
C SER A 7 -28.70 38.95 -12.75
N TYR A 8 -27.44 39.15 -12.34
CA TYR A 8 -26.49 40.10 -12.94
C TYR A 8 -25.92 39.64 -14.30
N LEU A 9 -26.14 38.38 -14.70
CA LEU A 9 -25.76 37.89 -16.03
C LEU A 9 -26.86 38.19 -17.06
N PRO A 10 -26.53 38.26 -18.36
CA PRO A 10 -27.52 38.45 -19.43
C PRO A 10 -28.62 37.38 -19.42
N GLU A 11 -29.82 37.70 -19.89
CA GLU A 11 -30.95 36.74 -19.98
C GLU A 11 -30.65 35.56 -20.92
N SER A 12 -29.74 35.73 -21.89
CA SER A 12 -29.26 34.67 -22.76
C SER A 12 -28.32 33.68 -22.05
N SER A 13 -27.95 33.93 -20.79
CA SER A 13 -27.04 33.11 -20.02
C SER A 13 -27.71 31.83 -19.53
N ILE A 14 -27.23 30.69 -20.01
CA ILE A 14 -27.75 29.36 -19.63
C ILE A 14 -27.61 29.12 -18.13
N ILE A 15 -26.49 29.54 -17.51
CA ILE A 15 -26.26 29.33 -16.08
C ILE A 15 -27.22 30.14 -15.20
N ARG A 16 -27.66 31.31 -15.68
CA ARG A 16 -28.70 32.11 -15.01
C ARG A 16 -30.02 31.36 -15.01
N SER A 17 -30.49 30.92 -16.18
CA SER A 17 -31.73 30.14 -16.31
C SER A 17 -31.73 28.87 -15.47
N ILE A 18 -30.59 28.17 -15.42
CA ILE A 18 -30.40 26.98 -14.58
C ILE A 18 -30.52 27.33 -13.09
N THR A 19 -29.88 28.40 -12.64
CA THR A 19 -29.88 28.79 -11.23
C THR A 19 -31.25 29.32 -10.79
N ASP A 20 -31.96 30.02 -11.67
CA ASP A 20 -33.34 30.46 -11.45
C ASP A 20 -34.26 29.24 -11.28
N PHE A 21 -34.12 28.22 -12.12
CA PHE A 21 -34.83 26.94 -11.97
C PHE A 21 -34.53 26.26 -10.63
N LEU A 22 -33.25 26.14 -10.25
CA LEU A 22 -32.85 25.51 -8.99
C LEU A 22 -33.37 26.28 -7.77
N THR A 23 -33.35 27.61 -7.83
CA THR A 23 -33.87 28.48 -6.76
C THR A 23 -35.38 28.32 -6.62
N GLU A 24 -36.11 28.28 -7.73
CA GLU A 24 -37.56 28.07 -7.71
C GLU A 24 -37.93 26.65 -7.24
N ALA A 25 -37.17 25.64 -7.64
CA ALA A 25 -37.32 24.28 -7.11
C ALA A 25 -37.07 24.25 -5.59
N GLY A 26 -36.03 24.93 -5.12
CA GLY A 26 -35.74 25.09 -3.70
C GLY A 26 -36.82 25.84 -2.91
N ARG A 27 -37.64 26.66 -3.58
CA ARG A 27 -38.76 27.38 -2.96
C ARG A 27 -40.06 26.56 -2.94
N LYS A 28 -40.36 25.86 -4.04
CA LYS A 28 -41.64 25.16 -4.24
C LYS A 28 -41.61 23.67 -3.91
N GLY A 29 -40.43 23.05 -3.87
CA GLY A 29 -40.27 21.66 -3.49
C GLY A 29 -40.61 20.63 -4.57
N PRO A 30 -40.52 19.33 -4.21
CA PRO A 30 -40.56 18.22 -5.16
C PRO A 30 -41.93 18.00 -5.82
N GLU A 31 -43.00 18.54 -5.22
CA GLU A 31 -44.36 18.47 -5.79
C GLU A 31 -44.49 19.34 -7.06
N PHE A 32 -43.75 20.44 -7.12
CA PHE A 32 -43.74 21.34 -8.27
C PHE A 32 -42.61 21.05 -9.24
N SER A 33 -41.42 20.70 -8.73
CA SER A 33 -40.24 20.44 -9.54
C SER A 33 -39.86 18.97 -9.44
N PRO A 34 -39.98 18.18 -10.52
CA PRO A 34 -39.64 16.76 -10.49
C PRO A 34 -38.19 16.51 -10.03
N PRO A 35 -37.95 15.68 -9.01
CA PRO A 35 -36.60 15.41 -8.49
C PRO A 35 -35.59 14.92 -9.54
N ALA A 36 -36.06 14.16 -10.52
CA ALA A 36 -35.23 13.68 -11.63
C ALA A 36 -34.63 14.83 -12.45
N LEU A 37 -35.39 15.90 -12.68
CA LEU A 37 -34.94 17.09 -13.42
C LEU A 37 -33.95 17.91 -12.59
N VAL A 38 -34.27 18.15 -11.31
CA VAL A 38 -33.37 18.85 -10.38
C VAL A 38 -32.02 18.13 -10.31
N ARG A 39 -32.03 16.79 -10.17
CA ARG A 39 -30.83 15.97 -10.18
C ARG A 39 -30.04 16.10 -11.49
N ALA A 40 -30.71 15.99 -12.64
CA ALA A 40 -30.04 16.07 -13.95
C ALA A 40 -29.33 17.42 -14.16
N VAL A 41 -29.96 18.51 -13.73
CA VAL A 41 -29.39 19.85 -13.76
C VAL A 41 -28.18 19.95 -12.84
N LEU A 42 -28.31 19.52 -11.58
CA LEU A 42 -27.19 19.54 -10.62
C LEU A 42 -26.03 18.67 -11.07
N THR A 43 -26.28 17.49 -11.64
CA THR A 43 -25.23 16.63 -12.20
C THR A 43 -24.47 17.32 -13.32
N SER A 44 -25.19 17.99 -14.24
CA SER A 44 -24.56 18.77 -15.30
C SER A 44 -23.70 19.91 -14.74
N MET A 45 -24.22 20.65 -13.75
CA MET A 45 -23.46 21.70 -13.09
C MET A 45 -22.24 21.17 -12.34
N ALA A 46 -22.37 20.09 -11.58
CA ALA A 46 -21.29 19.47 -10.83
C ALA A 46 -20.17 18.96 -11.76
N SER A 47 -20.55 18.34 -12.88
CA SER A 47 -19.61 17.88 -13.90
C SER A 47 -18.81 19.02 -14.53
N VAL A 48 -19.48 20.13 -14.89
CA VAL A 48 -18.79 21.33 -15.41
C VAL A 48 -17.95 21.99 -14.31
N GLY A 49 -18.48 22.08 -13.10
CA GLY A 49 -17.82 22.67 -11.93
C GLY A 49 -16.57 21.92 -11.48
N ALA A 50 -16.42 20.64 -11.84
CA ALA A 50 -15.18 19.91 -11.58
C ALA A 50 -13.98 20.42 -12.39
N GLY A 51 -14.23 21.02 -13.56
CA GLY A 51 -13.19 21.56 -14.45
C GLY A 51 -13.17 23.09 -14.54
N PHE A 52 -14.22 23.78 -14.09
CA PHE A 52 -14.37 25.22 -14.26
C PHE A 52 -14.92 25.90 -13.00
N GLN A 53 -14.42 27.10 -12.74
CA GLN A 53 -14.99 27.99 -11.74
C GLN A 53 -16.22 28.69 -12.32
N PHE A 54 -17.34 28.63 -11.60
CA PHE A 54 -18.51 29.42 -11.94
C PHE A 54 -18.38 30.88 -11.50
N PRO A 55 -19.14 31.81 -12.13
CA PRO A 55 -19.21 33.18 -11.67
C PRO A 55 -19.64 33.28 -10.18
N PRO A 56 -19.34 34.39 -9.49
CA PRO A 56 -19.65 34.52 -8.06
C PRO A 56 -21.14 34.43 -7.74
N VAL A 57 -21.54 33.45 -6.93
CA VAL A 57 -22.91 33.28 -6.43
C VAL A 57 -22.92 32.77 -5.00
N ASN A 58 -23.99 33.08 -4.27
CA ASN A 58 -24.25 32.53 -2.95
C ASN A 58 -24.75 31.08 -3.05
N TRP A 59 -23.83 30.13 -3.21
CA TRP A 59 -24.13 28.69 -3.23
C TRP A 59 -24.98 28.22 -2.05
N SER A 60 -24.78 28.79 -0.86
CA SER A 60 -25.60 28.46 0.30
C SER A 60 -27.08 28.78 0.08
N ALA A 61 -27.41 29.88 -0.60
CA ALA A 61 -28.80 30.26 -0.89
C ALA A 61 -29.45 29.32 -1.92
N VAL A 62 -28.68 28.86 -2.91
CA VAL A 62 -29.18 27.96 -3.97
C VAL A 62 -29.30 26.52 -3.46
N LEU A 63 -28.30 26.00 -2.75
CA LEU A 63 -28.20 24.59 -2.42
C LEU A 63 -28.90 24.20 -1.10
N SER A 64 -28.92 25.08 -0.09
CA SER A 64 -29.51 24.73 1.21
C SER A 64 -31.00 24.37 1.15
N PRO A 65 -31.85 25.06 0.38
CA PRO A 65 -33.25 24.68 0.25
C PRO A 65 -33.41 23.29 -0.40
N LEU A 66 -32.61 22.99 -1.42
CA LEU A 66 -32.63 21.69 -2.11
C LEU A 66 -32.21 20.54 -1.21
N MET A 67 -31.25 20.78 -0.30
CA MET A 67 -30.81 19.78 0.67
C MET A 67 -31.87 19.48 1.75
N ARG A 68 -32.66 20.48 2.15
CA ARG A 68 -33.65 20.39 3.25
C ARG A 68 -34.99 19.83 2.79
N LEU A 69 -35.36 20.06 1.54
CA LEU A 69 -36.60 19.55 0.97
C LEU A 69 -36.45 18.09 0.54
N SER A 70 -37.56 17.36 0.49
CA SER A 70 -37.60 15.91 0.24
C SER A 70 -37.42 15.54 -1.24
N PHE A 71 -36.39 16.09 -1.90
CA PHE A 71 -36.01 15.74 -3.28
C PHE A 71 -35.28 14.39 -3.39
N GLY A 72 -34.91 13.80 -2.25
CA GLY A 72 -34.23 12.50 -2.17
C GLY A 72 -32.70 12.57 -2.25
N GLU A 73 -32.06 11.46 -1.92
CA GLU A 73 -30.60 11.36 -1.73
C GLU A 73 -29.79 11.75 -2.97
N GLY A 74 -30.32 11.48 -4.17
CA GLY A 74 -29.64 11.79 -5.42
C GLY A 74 -29.46 13.29 -5.64
N VAL A 75 -30.41 14.13 -5.22
CA VAL A 75 -30.29 15.59 -5.29
C VAL A 75 -29.33 16.08 -4.23
N GLN A 76 -29.45 15.58 -2.98
CA GLN A 76 -28.54 15.94 -1.89
C GLN A 76 -27.07 15.64 -2.24
N HIS A 77 -26.83 14.45 -2.80
CA HIS A 77 -25.51 14.04 -3.26
C HIS A 77 -24.92 15.04 -4.26
N GLN A 78 -25.68 15.45 -5.29
CA GLN A 78 -25.19 16.37 -6.31
C GLN A 78 -24.99 17.79 -5.78
N CYS A 79 -25.80 18.26 -4.82
CA CYS A 79 -25.53 19.51 -4.12
C CYS A 79 -24.18 19.48 -3.40
N VAL A 80 -23.85 18.37 -2.72
CA VAL A 80 -22.55 18.19 -2.04
C VAL A 80 -21.41 18.13 -3.05
N VAL A 81 -21.54 17.38 -4.14
CA VAL A 81 -20.51 17.28 -5.20
C VAL A 81 -20.21 18.64 -5.81
N LEU A 82 -21.25 19.42 -6.13
CA LEU A 82 -21.12 20.76 -6.68
C LEU A 82 -20.45 21.73 -5.68
N ALA A 83 -20.84 21.67 -4.41
CA ALA A 83 -20.20 22.50 -3.39
C ALA A 83 -18.72 22.14 -3.20
N ALA A 84 -18.39 20.84 -3.17
CA ALA A 84 -17.01 20.37 -3.05
C ALA A 84 -16.15 20.82 -4.23
N SER A 85 -16.66 20.76 -5.46
CA SER A 85 -15.91 21.21 -6.65
C SER A 85 -15.68 22.71 -6.71
N GLN A 86 -16.59 23.52 -6.14
CA GLN A 86 -16.48 24.98 -6.11
C GLN A 86 -15.85 25.53 -4.83
N ALA A 87 -15.53 24.68 -3.84
CA ALA A 87 -15.05 25.11 -2.52
C ALA A 87 -13.74 25.92 -2.61
N GLN A 88 -12.86 25.60 -3.56
CA GLN A 88 -11.58 26.30 -3.74
C GLN A 88 -11.74 27.73 -4.24
N SER A 89 -12.79 27.99 -5.05
CA SER A 89 -12.97 29.24 -5.76
C SER A 89 -14.11 30.08 -5.20
N SER A 90 -14.93 29.54 -4.30
CA SER A 90 -16.06 30.22 -3.68
C SER A 90 -16.15 29.98 -2.18
N GLN A 91 -16.00 31.05 -1.41
CA GLN A 91 -16.19 31.03 0.04
C GLN A 91 -17.61 30.60 0.44
N SER A 92 -18.65 30.93 -0.36
CA SER A 92 -20.03 30.48 -0.07
C SER A 92 -20.17 28.96 -0.22
N ALA A 93 -19.49 28.34 -1.20
CA ALA A 93 -19.47 26.88 -1.36
C ALA A 93 -18.72 26.21 -0.21
N SER A 94 -17.57 26.76 0.19
CA SER A 94 -16.78 26.28 1.33
C SER A 94 -17.58 26.33 2.64
N LEU A 95 -18.26 27.46 2.93
CA LEU A 95 -19.10 27.61 4.13
C LEU A 95 -20.29 26.65 4.11
N PHE A 96 -20.95 26.51 2.96
CA PHE A 96 -22.01 25.52 2.79
C PHE A 96 -21.50 24.12 3.11
N LEU A 97 -20.39 23.70 2.49
CA LEU A 97 -19.82 22.38 2.71
C LEU A 97 -19.45 22.17 4.18
N GLY A 98 -18.77 23.13 4.80
CA GLY A 98 -18.39 23.08 6.22
C GLY A 98 -19.58 22.92 7.17
N SER A 99 -20.73 23.51 6.84
CA SER A 99 -21.96 23.32 7.63
C SER A 99 -22.46 21.86 7.57
N TRP A 100 -22.43 21.24 6.38
CA TRP A 100 -22.88 19.86 6.15
C TRP A 100 -21.92 18.79 6.65
N LEU A 101 -20.67 19.14 6.98
CA LEU A 101 -19.72 18.24 7.65
C LEU A 101 -19.98 18.10 9.17
N SER A 102 -20.87 18.90 9.75
CA SER A 102 -21.16 18.85 11.19
C SER A 102 -22.10 17.67 11.54
N PRO A 103 -21.92 17.00 12.70
CA PRO A 103 -22.59 15.75 13.08
C PRO A 103 -24.12 15.62 12.79
N PRO A 104 -25.01 16.57 13.12
CA PRO A 104 -26.44 16.34 12.83
C PRO A 104 -26.73 16.28 11.32
N LEU A 105 -26.03 17.07 10.51
CA LEU A 105 -26.25 17.17 9.07
C LEU A 105 -25.52 16.06 8.32
N VAL A 106 -24.28 15.79 8.68
CA VAL A 106 -23.49 14.76 8.02
C VAL A 106 -24.10 13.38 8.21
N HIS A 107 -24.67 13.08 9.40
CA HIS A 107 -25.36 11.81 9.64
C HIS A 107 -26.67 11.66 8.86
N SER A 108 -27.25 12.75 8.34
CA SER A 108 -28.43 12.69 7.47
C SER A 108 -28.09 12.37 6.00
N LEU A 109 -26.81 12.41 5.63
CA LEU A 109 -26.37 12.13 4.27
C LEU A 109 -26.31 10.63 4.00
N SER A 110 -26.58 10.25 2.74
CA SER A 110 -26.49 8.87 2.30
C SER A 110 -25.06 8.32 2.34
N HIS A 111 -24.94 6.99 2.44
CA HIS A 111 -23.65 6.29 2.42
C HIS A 111 -22.82 6.62 1.18
N HIS A 112 -23.47 6.77 0.03
CA HIS A 112 -22.83 7.17 -1.23
C HIS A 112 -22.21 8.56 -1.15
N THR A 113 -22.89 9.51 -0.49
CA THR A 113 -22.40 10.88 -0.31
C THR A 113 -21.22 10.92 0.66
N TRP A 114 -21.25 10.14 1.74
CA TRP A 114 -20.09 9.99 2.63
C TRP A 114 -18.87 9.44 1.89
N ALA A 115 -19.05 8.38 1.11
CA ALA A 115 -17.97 7.79 0.32
C ALA A 115 -17.34 8.82 -0.63
N HIS A 116 -18.17 9.62 -1.30
CA HIS A 116 -17.71 10.68 -2.20
C HIS A 116 -16.93 11.77 -1.46
N LEU A 117 -17.46 12.25 -0.33
CA LEU A 117 -16.78 13.26 0.50
C LEU A 117 -15.41 12.79 0.95
N TYR A 118 -15.29 11.52 1.37
CA TYR A 118 -14.00 10.93 1.68
C TYR A 118 -13.09 10.86 0.46
N GLN A 119 -13.55 10.30 -0.67
CA GLN A 119 -12.74 10.17 -1.88
C GLN A 119 -12.24 11.51 -2.43
N THR A 120 -13.00 12.59 -2.24
CA THR A 120 -12.67 13.94 -2.74
C THR A 120 -12.01 14.82 -1.68
N LEU A 121 -11.57 14.25 -0.55
CA LEU A 121 -10.98 14.99 0.58
C LEU A 121 -9.93 16.02 0.14
N GLY A 122 -9.03 15.63 -0.76
CA GLY A 122 -7.97 16.51 -1.27
C GLY A 122 -8.48 17.77 -2.00
N VAL A 123 -9.70 17.74 -2.55
CA VAL A 123 -10.30 18.85 -3.30
C VAL A 123 -10.75 19.97 -2.35
N TRP A 124 -11.36 19.61 -1.22
CA TRP A 124 -12.07 20.56 -0.38
C TRP A 124 -11.45 20.77 1.00
N MET A 125 -10.56 19.90 1.49
CA MET A 125 -10.06 19.96 2.88
C MET A 125 -9.41 21.29 3.25
N LYS A 126 -8.72 21.94 2.30
CA LYS A 126 -8.02 23.22 2.53
C LYS A 126 -8.99 24.40 2.70
N GLN A 127 -10.26 24.20 2.36
CA GLN A 127 -11.25 25.27 2.23
C GLN A 127 -12.24 25.29 3.39
N VAL A 128 -12.26 24.26 4.24
CA VAL A 128 -13.15 24.19 5.41
C VAL A 128 -12.37 24.54 6.68
N ALA A 129 -13.09 24.90 7.74
CA ALA A 129 -12.47 25.19 9.02
C ALA A 129 -11.83 23.93 9.63
N GLU A 130 -10.74 24.13 10.37
CA GLU A 130 -9.93 23.06 10.96
C GLU A 130 -10.75 22.14 11.87
N ASP A 131 -11.63 22.71 12.71
CA ASP A 131 -12.51 21.94 13.60
C ASP A 131 -13.44 21.00 12.82
N LYS A 132 -13.91 21.43 11.64
CA LYS A 132 -14.79 20.63 10.78
C LYS A 132 -14.04 19.49 10.12
N LEU A 133 -12.84 19.76 9.61
CA LEU A 133 -11.98 18.74 9.03
C LEU A 133 -11.63 17.68 10.07
N GLN A 134 -11.21 18.11 11.26
CA GLN A 134 -10.83 17.23 12.35
C GLN A 134 -12.00 16.34 12.78
N VAL A 135 -13.19 16.91 13.02
CA VAL A 135 -14.37 16.12 13.38
C VAL A 135 -14.74 15.12 12.28
N TYR A 136 -14.71 15.52 11.01
CA TYR A 136 -15.14 14.65 9.92
C TYR A 136 -14.15 13.51 9.61
N VAL A 137 -12.85 13.82 9.55
CA VAL A 137 -11.81 12.84 9.17
C VAL A 137 -11.36 12.03 10.38
N GLN A 138 -11.03 12.69 11.48
CA GLN A 138 -10.50 12.02 12.66
C GLN A 138 -11.62 11.32 13.43
N ASN A 139 -12.67 12.03 13.85
CA ASN A 139 -13.69 11.41 14.72
C ASN A 139 -14.63 10.50 13.93
N LEU A 140 -15.32 11.06 12.92
CA LEU A 140 -16.29 10.30 12.14
C LEU A 140 -15.61 9.27 11.23
N GLY A 141 -14.50 9.63 10.58
CA GLY A 141 -13.72 8.70 9.76
C GLY A 141 -13.21 7.50 10.54
N LEU A 142 -12.62 7.70 11.73
CA LEU A 142 -12.17 6.57 12.56
C LEU A 142 -13.35 5.76 13.12
N GLN A 143 -14.50 6.39 13.41
CA GLN A 143 -15.71 5.65 13.78
C GLN A 143 -16.16 4.72 12.64
N GLN A 144 -16.16 5.20 11.39
CA GLN A 144 -16.47 4.36 10.23
C GLN A 144 -15.42 3.25 10.06
N PHE A 145 -14.14 3.58 10.28
CA PHE A 145 -13.03 2.64 10.20
C PHE A 145 -13.16 1.48 11.21
N GLN A 146 -13.53 1.79 12.45
CA GLN A 146 -13.82 0.81 13.51
C GLN A 146 -15.03 -0.08 13.15
N ARG A 147 -16.05 0.50 12.53
CA ARG A 147 -17.24 -0.21 12.06
C ARG A 147 -17.03 -0.99 10.77
N ARG A 148 -15.82 -0.99 10.21
CA ARG A 148 -15.49 -1.60 8.91
C ARG A 148 -16.39 -1.12 7.76
N SER A 149 -16.80 0.15 7.83
CA SER A 149 -17.65 0.80 6.82
C SER A 149 -16.89 1.98 6.22
N LEU A 150 -17.02 2.24 4.91
CA LEU A 150 -16.38 3.38 4.23
C LEU A 150 -14.84 3.49 4.36
N CYS A 151 -14.15 2.45 4.87
CA CYS A 151 -12.72 2.49 5.14
C CYS A 151 -11.89 2.72 3.86
N VAL A 152 -12.25 2.04 2.76
CA VAL A 152 -11.53 2.14 1.49
C VAL A 152 -11.68 3.55 0.87
N PRO A 153 -12.90 4.13 0.73
CA PRO A 153 -13.07 5.53 0.37
C PRO A 153 -12.27 6.51 1.24
N LEU A 154 -12.28 6.32 2.56
CA LEU A 154 -11.53 7.13 3.52
C LEU A 154 -10.03 7.09 3.25
N LEU A 155 -9.42 5.89 3.27
CA LEU A 155 -7.98 5.74 3.06
C LEU A 155 -7.54 6.21 1.67
N ARG A 156 -8.34 5.97 0.63
CA ARG A 156 -8.05 6.43 -0.73
C ARG A 156 -8.05 7.96 -0.80
N GLY A 157 -9.05 8.59 -0.20
CA GLY A 157 -9.16 10.04 -0.12
C GLY A 157 -8.03 10.67 0.68
N MET A 158 -7.65 10.05 1.81
CA MET A 158 -6.53 10.49 2.63
C MET A 158 -5.20 10.39 1.87
N ALA A 159 -4.90 9.26 1.22
CA ALA A 159 -3.68 9.12 0.42
C ALA A 159 -3.59 10.19 -0.69
N GLN A 160 -4.70 10.45 -1.39
CA GLN A 160 -4.75 11.52 -2.40
C GLN A 160 -4.56 12.92 -1.81
N ALA A 161 -5.16 13.17 -0.65
CA ALA A 161 -5.04 14.45 0.06
C ALA A 161 -3.61 14.70 0.57
N MET A 162 -2.94 13.65 1.07
CA MET A 162 -1.57 13.69 1.54
C MET A 162 -0.56 13.89 0.40
N ALA A 163 -0.84 13.32 -0.78
CA ALA A 163 0.00 13.48 -1.97
C ALA A 163 -0.09 14.89 -2.62
N LEU A 164 -0.95 15.78 -2.13
CA LEU A 164 -1.02 17.15 -2.63
C LEU A 164 0.24 17.93 -2.30
N PRO A 165 0.70 18.83 -3.18
CA PRO A 165 1.82 19.70 -2.86
C PRO A 165 1.46 20.64 -1.69
N ASN A 166 2.36 20.70 -0.71
CA ASN A 166 2.30 21.61 0.45
C ASN A 166 0.91 21.63 1.11
N PRO A 167 0.45 20.53 1.74
CA PRO A 167 -0.76 20.55 2.53
C PRO A 167 -0.58 21.48 3.73
N PRO A 168 -1.62 22.26 4.13
CA PRO A 168 -1.54 23.07 5.35
C PRO A 168 -1.15 22.21 6.57
N SER A 169 -0.33 22.75 7.46
CA SER A 169 0.22 21.99 8.60
C SER A 169 -0.85 21.30 9.44
N HIS A 170 -1.96 21.98 9.75
CA HIS A 170 -3.07 21.37 10.51
C HIS A 170 -3.75 20.21 9.76
N CYS A 171 -3.93 20.34 8.44
CA CYS A 171 -4.46 19.27 7.59
C CYS A 171 -3.52 18.07 7.64
N TRP A 172 -2.22 18.32 7.46
CA TRP A 172 -1.19 17.28 7.51
C TRP A 172 -1.19 16.55 8.85
N THR A 173 -1.14 17.26 9.96
CA THR A 173 -1.16 16.67 11.30
C THR A 173 -2.42 15.83 11.54
N THR A 174 -3.58 16.32 11.12
CA THR A 174 -4.86 15.58 11.23
C THR A 174 -4.82 14.29 10.41
N LEU A 175 -4.34 14.35 9.17
CA LEU A 175 -4.20 13.19 8.30
C LEU A 175 -3.22 12.18 8.90
N CYS A 176 -2.01 12.60 9.31
CA CYS A 176 -1.02 11.71 9.90
C CYS A 176 -1.52 11.01 11.16
N SER A 177 -2.15 11.75 12.09
CA SER A 177 -2.73 11.18 13.30
C SER A 177 -3.86 10.18 13.00
N THR A 178 -4.65 10.47 11.96
CA THR A 178 -5.74 9.57 11.52
C THR A 178 -5.17 8.28 10.91
N VAL A 179 -4.11 8.35 10.10
CA VAL A 179 -3.43 7.17 9.53
C VAL A 179 -2.82 6.32 10.63
N GLU A 180 -2.13 6.93 11.59
CA GLU A 180 -1.54 6.23 12.74
C GLU A 180 -2.61 5.46 13.53
N THR A 181 -3.75 6.12 13.80
CA THR A 181 -4.85 5.48 14.51
C THR A 181 -5.53 4.39 13.65
N ALA A 182 -5.64 4.59 12.33
CA ALA A 182 -6.15 3.56 11.43
C ALA A 182 -5.23 2.32 11.44
N PHE A 183 -3.90 2.51 11.39
CA PHE A 183 -2.94 1.41 11.47
C PHE A 183 -3.02 0.65 12.81
N SER A 184 -3.20 1.36 13.93
CA SER A 184 -3.34 0.72 15.23
C SER A 184 -4.63 -0.10 15.35
N LEU A 185 -5.72 0.35 14.72
CA LEU A 185 -7.01 -0.35 14.66
C LEU A 185 -7.06 -1.52 13.67
N LEU A 186 -6.06 -1.66 12.79
CA LEU A 186 -5.96 -2.82 11.91
C LEU A 186 -5.56 -4.07 12.70
N PRO A 187 -6.20 -5.22 12.42
CA PRO A 187 -5.85 -6.48 13.07
C PRO A 187 -4.38 -6.84 12.82
N SER A 188 -3.71 -7.43 13.81
CA SER A 188 -2.34 -7.90 13.65
C SER A 188 -2.23 -9.00 12.60
N HIS A 189 -3.23 -9.89 12.54
CA HIS A 189 -3.35 -10.96 11.57
C HIS A 189 -4.21 -10.53 10.40
N ILE A 190 -3.67 -10.65 9.18
CA ILE A 190 -4.33 -10.12 7.99
C ILE A 190 -5.44 -11.09 7.56
N GLN A 191 -6.64 -10.53 7.36
CA GLN A 191 -7.78 -11.22 6.76
C GLN A 191 -7.83 -10.93 5.26
N ASP A 192 -8.15 -11.95 4.45
CA ASP A 192 -8.16 -11.83 2.99
C ASP A 192 -9.13 -10.76 2.46
N ALA A 193 -10.23 -10.51 3.19
CA ALA A 193 -11.22 -9.49 2.82
C ALA A 193 -10.80 -8.06 3.18
N GLU A 194 -9.77 -7.89 4.03
CA GLU A 194 -9.40 -6.59 4.60
C GLU A 194 -8.05 -6.06 4.08
N VAL A 195 -7.39 -6.79 3.18
CA VAL A 195 -6.02 -6.45 2.75
C VAL A 195 -5.93 -5.05 2.13
N GLU A 196 -6.99 -4.61 1.44
CA GLU A 196 -7.06 -3.26 0.87
C GLU A 196 -6.93 -2.16 1.90
N LEU A 197 -7.29 -2.43 3.16
CA LEU A 197 -7.11 -1.48 4.24
C LEU A 197 -5.63 -1.29 4.56
N TYR A 198 -4.85 -2.38 4.59
CA TYR A 198 -3.40 -2.31 4.79
C TYR A 198 -2.71 -1.62 3.62
N VAL A 199 -3.16 -1.87 2.38
CA VAL A 199 -2.67 -1.15 1.19
C VAL A 199 -3.01 0.33 1.27
N GLY A 200 -4.24 0.68 1.66
CA GLY A 200 -4.67 2.06 1.80
C GLY A 200 -3.88 2.80 2.87
N VAL A 201 -3.61 2.16 4.01
CA VAL A 201 -2.72 2.70 5.05
C VAL A 201 -1.30 2.85 4.52
N ALA A 202 -0.74 1.84 3.86
CA ALA A 202 0.60 1.92 3.27
C ALA A 202 0.72 3.07 2.25
N ARG A 203 -0.30 3.31 1.42
CA ARG A 203 -0.36 4.45 0.49
C ARG A 203 -0.47 5.81 1.18
N CYS A 204 -1.04 5.87 2.39
CA CYS A 204 -1.00 7.11 3.16
C CYS A 204 0.40 7.31 3.79
N LEU A 205 0.99 6.23 4.30
CA LEU A 205 2.34 6.23 4.88
C LEU A 205 3.42 6.57 3.84
N SER A 206 3.23 6.23 2.56
CA SER A 206 4.21 6.55 1.51
C SER A 206 4.46 8.06 1.36
N GLU A 207 3.48 8.88 1.73
CA GLU A 207 3.60 10.35 1.67
C GLU A 207 4.30 10.93 2.90
N MET A 208 4.43 10.16 3.99
CA MET A 208 5.09 10.59 5.23
C MET A 208 6.61 10.49 5.13
N SER A 209 7.30 11.12 6.08
CA SER A 209 8.75 10.96 6.24
C SER A 209 9.13 9.57 6.75
N ASP A 210 10.36 9.13 6.50
CA ASP A 210 10.85 7.82 6.95
C ASP A 210 10.77 7.69 8.48
N THR A 211 11.06 8.76 9.21
CA THR A 211 10.97 8.80 10.67
C THR A 211 9.54 8.62 11.19
N GLU A 212 8.54 9.15 10.49
CA GLU A 212 7.13 8.93 10.82
C GLU A 212 6.70 7.49 10.53
N ILE A 213 7.16 6.92 9.41
CA ILE A 213 6.89 5.52 9.05
C ILE A 213 7.47 4.60 10.12
N ASP A 214 8.74 4.77 10.51
CA ASP A 214 9.41 3.95 11.53
C ASP A 214 8.72 4.07 12.89
N ARG A 215 8.24 5.28 13.24
CA ARG A 215 7.50 5.51 14.49
C ARG A 215 6.15 4.81 14.50
N ILE A 216 5.44 4.78 13.38
CA ILE A 216 4.08 4.22 13.28
C ILE A 216 4.14 2.69 13.09
N VAL A 217 5.00 2.21 12.19
CA VAL A 217 5.11 0.80 11.79
C VAL A 217 6.14 0.07 12.64
N GLN A 218 5.98 0.14 13.96
CA GLN A 218 6.89 -0.54 14.89
C GLN A 218 6.76 -2.06 14.76
N VAL A 219 7.88 -2.73 14.48
CA VAL A 219 7.91 -4.18 14.41
C VAL A 219 7.98 -4.77 15.82
N SER A 220 6.96 -5.52 16.21
CA SER A 220 6.92 -6.29 17.45
C SER A 220 6.21 -7.63 17.22
N GLU A 221 6.45 -8.60 18.09
CA GLU A 221 5.87 -9.95 17.98
C GLU A 221 4.35 -9.93 17.79
N ALA A 222 3.65 -9.09 18.55
CA ALA A 222 2.19 -9.01 18.53
C ALA A 222 1.60 -8.43 17.24
N GLN A 223 2.39 -7.78 16.38
CA GLN A 223 1.92 -7.15 15.14
C GLN A 223 2.84 -7.37 13.93
N VAL A 224 3.72 -8.36 14.01
CA VAL A 224 4.76 -8.60 13.00
C VAL A 224 4.17 -8.83 11.60
N GLU A 225 3.03 -9.52 11.48
CA GLU A 225 2.38 -9.80 10.19
C GLU A 225 1.90 -8.52 9.51
N LYS A 226 1.17 -7.64 10.20
CA LYS A 226 0.75 -6.34 9.61
C LYS A 226 1.90 -5.38 9.37
N ALA A 227 2.91 -5.36 10.24
CA ALA A 227 4.10 -4.51 10.06
C ALA A 227 4.91 -4.98 8.85
N CYS A 228 5.19 -6.28 8.76
CA CYS A 228 5.81 -6.92 7.59
C CYS A 228 4.99 -6.63 6.33
N PHE A 229 3.67 -6.78 6.42
CA PHE A 229 2.63 -6.20 5.57
C PHE A 229 3.06 -4.95 4.82
N VAL A 230 2.99 -3.88 5.60
CA VAL A 230 3.14 -2.49 5.16
C VAL A 230 4.55 -2.20 4.70
N LEU A 231 5.57 -2.65 5.44
CA LEU A 231 6.97 -2.46 5.09
C LEU A 231 7.29 -3.12 3.74
N ALA A 232 6.91 -4.38 3.57
CA ALA A 232 7.10 -5.13 2.33
C ALA A 232 6.39 -4.48 1.14
N PHE A 233 5.16 -3.97 1.34
CA PHE A 233 4.45 -3.22 0.30
C PHE A 233 5.21 -1.95 -0.09
N LEU A 234 5.61 -1.13 0.89
CA LEU A 234 6.35 0.12 0.64
C LEU A 234 7.73 -0.12 -0.01
N THR A 235 8.46 -1.14 0.44
CA THR A 235 9.71 -1.58 -0.18
C THR A 235 9.49 -2.03 -1.62
N SER A 236 8.43 -2.80 -1.88
CA SER A 236 8.13 -3.29 -3.23
C SER A 236 7.85 -2.17 -4.24
N GLN A 237 7.33 -1.03 -3.78
CA GLN A 237 7.09 0.16 -4.59
C GLN A 237 8.34 1.06 -4.70
N GLY A 238 9.46 0.68 -4.09
CA GLY A 238 10.68 1.49 -4.05
C GLY A 238 10.60 2.72 -3.16
N ARG A 239 9.59 2.82 -2.26
CA ARG A 239 9.47 3.91 -1.30
C ARG A 239 10.43 3.74 -0.12
N LEU A 240 10.58 2.52 0.38
CA LEU A 240 11.52 2.17 1.45
C LEU A 240 12.65 1.27 0.92
N PRO A 241 13.87 1.35 1.48
CA PRO A 241 14.94 0.42 1.14
C PRO A 241 14.62 -1.00 1.63
N LEU A 242 15.27 -2.01 1.04
CA LEU A 242 15.20 -3.41 1.52
C LEU A 242 15.58 -3.57 2.98
N LEU A 243 16.46 -2.69 3.49
CA LEU A 243 16.89 -2.64 4.88
C LEU A 243 15.72 -2.51 5.87
N SER A 244 14.61 -1.87 5.47
CA SER A 244 13.42 -1.74 6.31
C SER A 244 12.78 -3.09 6.71
N LEU A 245 13.10 -4.17 6.01
CA LEU A 245 12.62 -5.52 6.32
C LEU A 245 13.47 -6.24 7.38
N ASN A 246 14.63 -5.68 7.76
CA ASN A 246 15.57 -6.36 8.64
C ASN A 246 15.04 -6.54 10.07
N ASP A 247 14.21 -5.63 10.56
CA ASP A 247 13.60 -5.77 11.90
C ASP A 247 12.61 -6.94 11.94
N VAL A 248 11.89 -7.18 10.84
CA VAL A 248 11.02 -8.37 10.68
C VAL A 248 11.86 -9.64 10.66
N ILE A 249 12.96 -9.65 9.88
CA ILE A 249 13.87 -10.79 9.80
C ILE A 249 14.47 -11.08 11.18
N THR A 250 14.96 -10.05 11.88
CA THR A 250 15.54 -10.15 13.23
C THR A 250 14.52 -10.67 14.24
N GLY A 251 13.26 -10.25 14.12
CA GLY A 251 12.16 -10.79 14.91
C GLY A 251 11.99 -12.30 14.76
N VAL A 252 11.99 -12.80 13.51
CA VAL A 252 11.94 -14.25 13.24
C VAL A 252 13.16 -14.96 13.81
N LEU A 253 14.37 -14.39 13.68
CA LEU A 253 15.58 -14.95 14.29
C LEU A 253 15.49 -15.00 15.83
N CYS A 254 14.75 -14.08 16.45
CA CYS A 254 14.44 -14.10 17.88
C CYS A 254 13.38 -15.13 18.29
N GLY A 255 12.85 -15.92 17.36
CA GLY A 255 11.88 -16.99 17.63
C GLY A 255 10.43 -16.63 17.36
N TRP A 256 10.16 -15.44 16.78
CA TRP A 256 8.79 -15.10 16.36
C TRP A 256 8.34 -16.01 15.23
N SER A 257 7.02 -16.25 15.17
CA SER A 257 6.44 -17.06 14.10
C SER A 257 6.75 -16.47 12.73
N SER A 258 7.33 -17.28 11.84
CA SER A 258 7.57 -16.94 10.44
C SER A 258 6.36 -17.23 9.53
N CYS A 259 5.25 -17.72 10.10
CA CYS A 259 4.02 -18.06 9.38
C CYS A 259 3.58 -16.85 8.54
N ARG A 260 3.37 -17.06 7.23
CA ARG A 260 3.03 -16.05 6.20
C ARG A 260 4.09 -14.97 5.92
N LEU A 261 4.99 -14.66 6.86
CA LEU A 261 6.04 -13.65 6.67
C LEU A 261 6.95 -14.00 5.49
N GLY A 262 7.34 -15.27 5.37
CA GLY A 262 8.16 -15.74 4.24
C GLY A 262 7.49 -15.47 2.89
N TRP A 263 6.18 -15.69 2.79
CA TRP A 263 5.42 -15.42 1.57
C TRP A 263 5.33 -13.90 1.27
N ILE A 264 5.13 -13.06 2.30
CA ILE A 264 5.09 -11.60 2.15
C ILE A 264 6.44 -11.07 1.64
N LEU A 265 7.54 -11.52 2.25
CA LEU A 265 8.90 -11.15 1.85
C LEU A 265 9.21 -11.61 0.42
N LEU A 266 8.79 -12.83 0.06
CA LEU A 266 8.95 -13.38 -1.27
C LEU A 266 8.21 -12.56 -2.34
N GLN A 267 6.97 -12.15 -2.08
CA GLN A 267 6.26 -11.21 -2.97
C GLN A 267 7.00 -9.89 -3.10
N ALA A 268 7.48 -9.33 -1.97
CA ALA A 268 8.22 -8.07 -1.97
C ALA A 268 9.47 -8.14 -2.84
N PHE A 269 10.26 -9.21 -2.74
CA PHE A 269 11.46 -9.40 -3.55
C PHE A 269 11.14 -9.47 -5.04
N TYR A 270 10.12 -10.23 -5.44
CA TYR A 270 9.74 -10.29 -6.84
C TYR A 270 9.24 -8.94 -7.37
N GLN A 271 8.42 -8.25 -6.59
CA GLN A 271 7.89 -6.92 -6.94
C GLN A 271 8.99 -5.85 -7.03
N CYS A 272 9.98 -5.86 -6.13
CA CYS A 272 11.14 -4.95 -6.20
C CYS A 272 11.90 -5.04 -7.53
N ARG A 273 11.79 -6.17 -8.24
CA ARG A 273 12.35 -6.29 -9.58
C ARG A 273 11.48 -5.63 -10.65
N LEU A 274 10.17 -5.76 -10.53
CA LEU A 274 9.21 -5.25 -11.52
C LEU A 274 9.08 -3.73 -11.43
N THR A 275 9.07 -3.19 -10.22
CA THR A 275 8.84 -1.77 -9.91
C THR A 275 10.06 -1.17 -9.24
N ALA A 276 11.25 -1.42 -9.82
CA ALA A 276 12.51 -0.96 -9.23
C ALA A 276 12.55 0.57 -9.09
N GLY A 277 12.54 1.05 -7.84
CA GLY A 277 12.65 2.47 -7.51
C GLY A 277 14.09 2.85 -7.14
N THR A 278 14.29 4.10 -6.72
CA THR A 278 15.60 4.62 -6.29
C THR A 278 16.20 3.82 -5.14
N SER A 279 15.36 3.27 -4.25
CA SER A 279 15.77 2.51 -3.05
C SER A 279 15.88 0.99 -3.27
N THR A 280 15.33 0.46 -4.37
CA THR A 280 15.27 -0.99 -4.68
C THR A 280 15.85 -1.35 -6.06
N GLY A 281 16.62 -0.42 -6.65
CA GLY A 281 17.38 -0.63 -7.87
C GLY A 281 18.33 -1.84 -7.79
N VAL A 282 18.84 -2.28 -8.95
CA VAL A 282 19.67 -3.49 -9.05
C VAL A 282 20.88 -3.45 -8.10
N SER A 283 21.57 -2.31 -8.00
CA SER A 283 22.70 -2.15 -7.07
C SER A 283 22.30 -2.32 -5.61
N LYS A 284 21.13 -1.79 -5.21
CA LYS A 284 20.61 -1.91 -3.84
C LYS A 284 20.19 -3.33 -3.49
N ARG A 285 19.60 -4.04 -4.45
CA ARG A 285 19.33 -5.48 -4.32
C ARG A 285 20.60 -6.31 -4.16
N MET A 286 21.64 -5.96 -4.92
CA MET A 286 22.95 -6.61 -4.84
C MET A 286 23.65 -6.35 -3.50
N GLU A 287 23.69 -5.09 -3.05
CA GLU A 287 24.23 -4.71 -1.73
C GLU A 287 23.54 -5.52 -0.62
N TRP A 288 22.22 -5.53 -0.59
CA TRP A 288 21.45 -6.23 0.44
C TRP A 288 21.67 -7.76 0.41
N LEU A 289 21.77 -8.39 -0.77
CA LEU A 289 22.02 -9.84 -0.86
C LEU A 289 23.42 -10.22 -0.37
N LEU A 290 24.43 -9.40 -0.67
CA LEU A 290 25.80 -9.60 -0.19
C LEU A 290 25.88 -9.44 1.34
N GLU A 291 25.15 -8.48 1.91
CA GLU A 291 25.02 -8.34 3.36
C GLU A 291 24.33 -9.56 3.99
N LEU A 292 23.25 -10.06 3.39
CA LEU A 292 22.57 -11.28 3.83
C LEU A 292 23.52 -12.49 3.81
N MET A 293 24.32 -12.67 2.75
CA MET A 293 25.35 -13.72 2.69
C MET A 293 26.34 -13.62 3.85
N GLY A 294 26.81 -12.41 4.16
CA GLY A 294 27.68 -12.15 5.29
C GLY A 294 27.02 -12.49 6.63
N HIS A 295 25.75 -12.12 6.79
CA HIS A 295 24.97 -12.40 7.99
C HIS A 295 24.76 -13.90 8.22
N ILE A 296 24.38 -14.63 7.16
CA ILE A 296 24.26 -16.10 7.17
C ILE A 296 25.57 -16.73 7.64
N ARG A 297 26.71 -16.31 7.06
CA ARG A 297 28.02 -16.84 7.45
C ARG A 297 28.31 -16.56 8.93
N ASN A 298 28.09 -15.34 9.40
CA ASN A 298 28.40 -14.99 10.79
C ASN A 298 27.58 -15.80 11.79
N ILE A 299 26.33 -16.10 11.48
CA ILE A 299 25.47 -16.96 12.29
C ILE A 299 25.93 -18.42 12.23
N ALA A 300 26.13 -18.97 11.02
CA ALA A 300 26.52 -20.36 10.82
C ALA A 300 27.86 -20.70 11.52
N TYR A 301 28.79 -19.75 11.54
CA TYR A 301 30.09 -19.91 12.21
C TYR A 301 30.09 -19.49 13.69
N GLY A 302 28.94 -19.11 14.25
CA GLY A 302 28.82 -18.72 15.67
C GLY A 302 29.46 -17.37 16.03
N ALA A 303 29.86 -16.56 15.05
CA ALA A 303 30.37 -15.21 15.27
C ALA A 303 29.26 -14.25 15.75
N THR A 304 28.01 -14.54 15.38
CA THR A 304 26.82 -13.83 15.88
C THR A 304 25.95 -14.81 16.66
N SER A 305 25.71 -14.54 17.94
CA SER A 305 24.80 -15.33 18.76
C SER A 305 23.33 -14.93 18.51
N ILE A 306 22.44 -15.91 18.53
CA ILE A 306 21.00 -15.72 18.30
C ILE A 306 20.25 -15.94 19.61
N ARG A 307 19.29 -15.05 19.92
CA ARG A 307 18.52 -15.09 21.17
C ARG A 307 17.62 -16.32 21.31
N SER A 308 17.09 -16.84 20.21
CA SER A 308 16.19 -18.01 20.21
C SER A 308 16.88 -19.33 20.60
N GLY A 309 18.23 -19.36 20.57
CA GLY A 309 19.02 -20.56 20.89
C GLY A 309 19.04 -21.64 19.80
N ASP A 310 18.25 -21.51 18.74
CA ASP A 310 18.19 -22.47 17.62
C ASP A 310 18.91 -21.92 16.37
N THR A 311 20.24 -21.99 16.41
CA THR A 311 21.11 -21.52 15.32
C THR A 311 20.80 -22.20 13.98
N LYS A 312 20.37 -23.46 14.01
CA LYS A 312 20.02 -24.23 12.80
C LYS A 312 18.82 -23.64 12.10
N LYS A 313 17.68 -23.50 12.81
CA LYS A 313 16.45 -22.94 12.21
C LYS A 313 16.64 -21.50 11.72
N ALA A 314 17.40 -20.70 12.46
CA ALA A 314 17.73 -19.34 12.07
C ALA A 314 18.57 -19.31 10.77
N THR A 315 19.58 -20.16 10.67
CA THR A 315 20.41 -20.29 9.47
C THR A 315 19.60 -20.78 8.27
N ASP A 316 18.75 -21.79 8.47
CA ASP A 316 17.86 -22.32 7.45
C ASP A 316 16.90 -21.24 6.92
N PHE A 317 16.26 -20.47 7.81
CA PHE A 317 15.38 -19.37 7.40
C PHE A 317 16.11 -18.32 6.54
N LEU A 318 17.34 -17.94 6.91
CA LEU A 318 18.12 -16.98 6.14
C LEU A 318 18.56 -17.53 4.77
N PHE A 319 18.90 -18.82 4.68
CA PHE A 319 19.15 -19.47 3.38
C PHE A 319 17.91 -19.47 2.49
N GLN A 320 16.73 -19.72 3.07
CA GLN A 320 15.48 -19.67 2.33
C GLN A 320 15.17 -18.24 1.83
N LEU A 321 15.49 -17.20 2.61
CA LEU A 321 15.42 -15.81 2.16
C LEU A 321 16.42 -15.49 1.05
N PHE A 322 17.64 -15.99 1.15
CA PHE A 322 18.64 -15.89 0.08
C PHE A 322 18.11 -16.53 -1.21
N ALA A 323 17.56 -17.74 -1.12
CA ALA A 323 16.98 -18.43 -2.25
C ALA A 323 15.80 -17.66 -2.86
N ALA A 324 14.89 -17.16 -2.02
CA ALA A 324 13.77 -16.32 -2.41
C ALA A 324 14.23 -15.09 -3.23
N ALA A 325 15.27 -14.40 -2.78
CA ALA A 325 15.85 -13.26 -3.49
C ALA A 325 16.47 -13.69 -4.83
N VAL A 326 17.24 -14.78 -4.84
CA VAL A 326 17.89 -15.32 -6.05
C VAL A 326 16.87 -15.71 -7.12
N ILE A 327 15.81 -16.45 -6.76
CA ILE A 327 14.78 -16.84 -7.73
C ILE A 327 13.98 -15.63 -8.21
N SER A 328 13.72 -14.66 -7.32
CA SER A 328 12.97 -13.43 -7.64
C SER A 328 13.71 -12.55 -8.63
N TRP A 329 15.05 -12.49 -8.52
CA TRP A 329 15.87 -11.56 -9.28
C TRP A 329 16.59 -12.21 -10.47
N GLY A 330 16.81 -13.53 -10.42
CA GLY A 330 17.50 -14.31 -11.45
C GLY A 330 16.73 -14.40 -12.76
N ASP A 331 15.42 -14.57 -12.74
CA ASP A 331 14.59 -14.65 -13.94
C ASP A 331 13.10 -14.34 -13.68
N HIS A 332 12.27 -14.23 -14.73
CA HIS A 332 10.82 -13.96 -14.60
C HIS A 332 9.97 -15.22 -14.42
N PHE A 333 10.48 -16.39 -14.75
CA PHE A 333 9.70 -17.61 -14.84
C PHE A 333 9.61 -18.31 -13.48
N MET A 334 10.74 -18.42 -12.79
CA MET A 334 10.85 -19.12 -11.52
C MET A 334 9.89 -18.56 -10.46
N PRO A 335 9.76 -17.23 -10.27
CA PRO A 335 8.80 -16.71 -9.31
C PRO A 335 7.36 -17.12 -9.62
N LEU A 336 6.97 -17.10 -10.90
CA LEU A 336 5.64 -17.50 -11.34
C LEU A 336 5.40 -19.01 -11.15
N LEU A 337 6.42 -19.84 -11.39
CA LEU A 337 6.36 -21.29 -11.15
C LEU A 337 6.12 -21.63 -9.67
N PHE A 338 6.67 -20.83 -8.76
CA PHE A 338 6.41 -20.92 -7.32
C PHE A 338 5.12 -20.20 -6.87
N GLY A 339 4.27 -19.77 -7.81
CA GLY A 339 2.98 -19.13 -7.53
C GLY A 339 3.08 -17.69 -7.02
N ILE A 340 4.24 -17.04 -7.17
CA ILE A 340 4.42 -15.62 -6.83
C ILE A 340 3.76 -14.78 -7.92
N ARG A 341 3.12 -13.69 -7.54
CA ARG A 341 2.24 -12.94 -8.44
C ARG A 341 2.95 -11.69 -8.96
N PRO A 342 2.71 -11.28 -10.22
CA PRO A 342 3.25 -10.03 -10.77
C PRO A 342 2.57 -8.78 -10.19
N GLN A 343 1.52 -8.96 -9.38
CA GLN A 343 0.88 -7.92 -8.60
C GLN A 343 0.50 -8.49 -7.23
N TRP A 344 0.48 -7.65 -6.19
CA TRP A 344 0.11 -8.06 -4.83
C TRP A 344 -1.27 -8.74 -4.78
N PHE A 345 -2.21 -8.32 -5.63
CA PHE A 345 -3.59 -8.82 -5.66
C PHE A 345 -3.97 -9.38 -7.04
N PRO A 346 -4.58 -10.56 -7.13
CA PRO A 346 -4.98 -11.12 -8.44
C PRO A 346 -6.22 -10.43 -9.04
N TRP A 347 -6.98 -9.67 -8.24
CA TRP A 347 -8.24 -9.04 -8.64
C TRP A 347 -8.34 -7.60 -8.11
N GLN A 348 -9.20 -6.81 -8.75
CA GLN A 348 -9.60 -5.51 -8.21
C GLN A 348 -10.68 -5.70 -7.14
N PRO A 349 -10.80 -4.77 -6.16
CA PRO A 349 -11.77 -4.81 -5.06
C PRO A 349 -13.17 -5.29 -5.43
N ASP A 350 -13.66 -4.85 -6.59
CA ASP A 350 -15.04 -5.04 -7.01
C ASP A 350 -15.25 -6.31 -7.85
N SER A 351 -14.21 -7.13 -8.07
CA SER A 351 -14.27 -8.23 -9.04
C SER A 351 -13.31 -9.38 -8.72
N LYS A 352 -13.42 -9.98 -7.52
CA LYS A 352 -12.86 -11.33 -7.34
C LYS A 352 -13.59 -12.29 -8.28
N PRO A 353 -12.90 -12.91 -9.26
CA PRO A 353 -13.57 -13.85 -10.16
C PRO A 353 -14.14 -15.02 -9.34
N PRO A 354 -15.36 -15.51 -9.63
CA PRO A 354 -15.97 -16.62 -8.89
C PRO A 354 -15.10 -17.89 -8.85
N ALA A 355 -14.25 -18.08 -9.87
CA ALA A 355 -13.32 -19.20 -9.98
C ALA A 355 -12.09 -19.12 -9.05
N LEU A 356 -11.83 -17.95 -8.45
CA LEU A 356 -10.73 -17.76 -7.49
C LEU A 356 -11.27 -17.96 -6.08
N GLU A 357 -11.19 -19.20 -5.59
CA GLU A 357 -11.63 -19.53 -4.23
C GLU A 357 -10.59 -19.14 -3.17
N HIS A 358 -9.32 -18.98 -3.56
CA HIS A 358 -8.24 -18.78 -2.60
C HIS A 358 -8.08 -17.32 -2.12
N GLY A 359 -7.51 -17.17 -0.91
CA GLY A 359 -7.21 -15.91 -0.24
C GLY A 359 -5.99 -15.14 -0.78
N LEU A 360 -5.54 -14.13 -0.03
CA LEU A 360 -4.28 -13.41 -0.26
C LEU A 360 -3.11 -14.38 -0.31
N TYR A 361 -3.05 -15.29 0.67
CA TYR A 361 -1.95 -16.23 0.90
C TYR A 361 -2.14 -17.60 0.23
N GLY A 362 -3.29 -17.87 -0.40
CA GLY A 362 -3.63 -19.23 -0.82
C GLY A 362 -4.10 -20.10 0.36
N SER A 363 -3.84 -21.40 0.32
CA SER A 363 -3.99 -22.25 1.51
C SER A 363 -2.82 -21.99 2.48
N LEU A 364 -3.09 -22.05 3.78
CA LEU A 364 -2.07 -21.88 4.84
C LEU A 364 -0.84 -22.78 4.62
N SER A 365 -1.06 -24.03 4.23
CA SER A 365 -0.01 -25.00 3.92
C SER A 365 0.92 -24.56 2.78
N LEU A 366 0.38 -23.90 1.74
CA LEU A 366 1.18 -23.40 0.62
C LEU A 366 1.99 -22.16 1.03
N SER A 367 1.42 -21.30 1.89
CA SER A 367 2.11 -20.09 2.38
C SER A 367 3.32 -20.43 3.26
N GLU A 368 3.21 -21.45 4.11
CA GLU A 368 4.30 -21.92 4.97
C GLU A 368 5.41 -22.62 4.18
N LEU A 369 5.05 -23.33 3.11
CA LEU A 369 6.01 -24.04 2.26
C LEU A 369 6.64 -23.17 1.17
N ALA A 370 6.07 -22.01 0.84
CA ALA A 370 6.53 -21.16 -0.26
C ALA A 370 8.01 -20.75 -0.12
N LEU A 371 8.42 -20.33 1.07
CA LEU A 371 9.79 -19.89 1.30
C LEU A 371 10.80 -21.07 1.28
N PRO A 372 10.58 -22.19 1.99
CA PRO A 372 11.42 -23.39 1.86
C PRO A 372 11.59 -23.89 0.43
N GLN A 373 10.52 -23.88 -0.37
CA GLN A 373 10.53 -24.37 -1.74
C GLN A 373 11.44 -23.58 -2.68
N CYS A 374 11.72 -22.31 -2.37
CA CYS A 374 12.61 -21.46 -3.17
C CYS A 374 14.02 -22.07 -3.32
N MET A 375 14.46 -22.86 -2.34
CA MET A 375 15.76 -23.53 -2.37
C MET A 375 15.93 -24.45 -3.60
N LEU A 376 14.84 -25.06 -4.09
CA LEU A 376 14.85 -25.95 -5.25
C LEU A 376 15.19 -25.21 -6.56
N GLY A 377 14.90 -23.91 -6.63
CA GLY A 377 15.13 -23.09 -7.83
C GLY A 377 16.53 -22.47 -7.91
N VAL A 378 17.32 -22.52 -6.83
CA VAL A 378 18.58 -21.75 -6.71
C VAL A 378 19.60 -22.17 -7.77
N SER A 379 19.78 -23.47 -8.00
CA SER A 379 20.75 -23.99 -8.97
C SER A 379 20.49 -23.53 -10.41
N HIS A 380 19.23 -23.24 -10.74
CA HIS A 380 18.83 -22.69 -12.03
C HIS A 380 18.93 -21.16 -12.07
N SER A 381 18.37 -20.47 -11.08
CA SER A 381 18.26 -19.01 -11.11
C SER A 381 19.55 -18.28 -10.72
N LEU A 382 20.45 -18.91 -9.95
CA LEU A 382 21.72 -18.29 -9.54
C LEU A 382 22.66 -18.02 -10.73
N PRO A 383 22.90 -18.96 -11.67
CA PRO A 383 23.64 -18.66 -12.90
C PRO A 383 23.01 -17.53 -13.72
N LEU A 384 21.68 -17.46 -13.77
CA LEU A 384 20.96 -16.42 -14.52
C LEU A 384 21.10 -15.04 -13.86
N LEU A 385 21.12 -14.99 -12.53
CA LEU A 385 21.38 -13.77 -11.78
C LEU A 385 22.80 -13.28 -12.04
N LEU A 386 23.79 -14.15 -11.82
CA LEU A 386 25.22 -13.83 -11.97
C LEU A 386 25.65 -13.65 -13.43
N GLY A 387 24.82 -14.04 -14.40
CA GLY A 387 25.05 -13.76 -15.82
C GLY A 387 24.76 -12.31 -16.24
N LYS A 388 24.24 -11.46 -15.34
CA LYS A 388 23.81 -10.09 -15.65
C LYS A 388 24.70 -9.06 -14.95
N GLU A 389 24.93 -7.91 -15.57
CA GLU A 389 25.52 -6.77 -14.87
C GLU A 389 24.52 -6.16 -13.86
N PRO A 390 24.96 -5.70 -12.67
CA PRO A 390 26.34 -5.73 -12.14
C PRO A 390 26.71 -7.02 -11.39
N TRP A 391 25.83 -8.02 -11.36
CA TRP A 391 25.99 -9.26 -10.58
C TRP A 391 27.17 -10.13 -11.02
N SER A 392 27.45 -10.17 -12.32
CA SER A 392 28.61 -10.83 -12.94
C SER A 392 29.92 -10.53 -12.22
N SER A 393 30.14 -9.26 -11.84
CA SER A 393 31.33 -8.82 -11.10
C SER A 393 31.49 -9.47 -9.71
N GLN A 394 30.39 -9.97 -9.14
CA GLN A 394 30.35 -10.60 -7.82
C GLN A 394 30.44 -12.13 -7.87
N THR A 395 30.50 -12.74 -9.06
CA THR A 395 30.48 -14.21 -9.22
C THR A 395 31.50 -14.93 -8.33
N HIS A 396 32.72 -14.41 -8.25
CA HIS A 396 33.77 -14.96 -7.38
C HIS A 396 33.36 -15.00 -5.90
N LYS A 397 32.74 -13.92 -5.39
CA LYS A 397 32.29 -13.84 -3.98
C LYS A 397 31.19 -14.86 -3.68
N PHE A 398 30.28 -15.08 -4.62
CA PHE A 398 29.23 -16.09 -4.46
C PHE A 398 29.82 -17.49 -4.41
N ILE A 399 30.76 -17.82 -5.31
CA ILE A 399 31.46 -19.11 -5.31
C ILE A 399 32.24 -19.31 -4.01
N ASP A 400 33.06 -18.34 -3.61
CA ASP A 400 33.86 -18.42 -2.39
C ASP A 400 32.98 -18.57 -1.15
N TRP A 401 31.85 -17.86 -1.10
CA TRP A 401 30.88 -17.98 -0.02
C TRP A 401 30.21 -19.35 0.01
N LEU A 402 29.72 -19.86 -1.13
CA LEU A 402 29.12 -21.20 -1.20
C LEU A 402 30.12 -22.28 -0.74
N LEU A 403 31.37 -22.22 -1.20
CA LEU A 403 32.44 -23.12 -0.78
C LEU A 403 32.72 -23.03 0.72
N SER A 404 32.76 -21.81 1.26
CA SER A 404 32.93 -21.59 2.69
C SER A 404 31.80 -22.27 3.46
N ILE A 405 30.54 -22.06 3.06
CA ILE A 405 29.39 -22.66 3.74
C ILE A 405 29.42 -24.20 3.66
N THR A 406 29.74 -24.79 2.49
CA THR A 406 29.82 -26.25 2.34
C THR A 406 30.90 -26.89 3.21
N GLU A 407 31.96 -26.14 3.53
CA GLU A 407 33.06 -26.57 4.39
C GLU A 407 32.90 -26.08 5.84
N GLY A 408 31.76 -25.45 6.14
CA GLY A 408 31.47 -24.88 7.45
C GLY A 408 31.19 -25.94 8.51
N PRO A 409 31.08 -25.53 9.78
CA PRO A 409 30.81 -26.44 10.89
C PRO A 409 29.41 -27.08 10.78
N GLU A 410 29.36 -28.41 10.73
CA GLU A 410 28.12 -29.21 10.63
C GLU A 410 27.18 -29.00 11.83
N GLU A 411 27.70 -28.60 12.99
CA GLU A 411 26.96 -28.44 14.24
C GLU A 411 25.86 -27.35 14.16
N ASN A 412 26.06 -26.34 13.31
CA ASN A 412 25.15 -25.21 13.15
C ASN A 412 24.35 -25.24 11.84
N LEU A 413 24.64 -26.22 10.99
CA LEU A 413 23.91 -26.48 9.75
C LEU A 413 22.97 -27.67 9.99
N SER A 414 21.75 -27.59 9.47
CA SER A 414 20.79 -28.67 9.65
C SER A 414 21.07 -29.79 8.64
N ALA A 415 21.42 -30.98 9.14
CA ALA A 415 21.64 -32.17 8.33
C ALA A 415 20.34 -32.73 7.71
N ASP A 416 19.19 -32.46 8.35
CA ASP A 416 17.87 -32.99 7.95
C ASP A 416 17.07 -32.03 7.04
N HIS A 417 17.61 -30.84 6.72
CA HIS A 417 16.93 -29.82 5.92
C HIS A 417 17.48 -29.70 4.49
N PRO A 418 16.69 -29.13 3.54
CA PRO A 418 17.04 -29.03 2.12
C PRO A 418 18.38 -28.35 1.82
N CYS A 419 18.92 -27.61 2.78
CA CYS A 419 20.15 -26.83 2.66
C CYS A 419 21.38 -27.69 2.34
N SER A 420 21.49 -28.87 2.97
CA SER A 420 22.66 -29.77 2.84
C SER A 420 22.94 -30.18 1.39
N ASP A 421 21.89 -30.51 0.63
CA ASP A 421 22.04 -30.96 -0.76
C ASP A 421 21.94 -29.80 -1.77
N LEU A 422 21.21 -28.74 -1.43
CA LEU A 422 20.90 -27.66 -2.37
C LEU A 422 22.02 -26.63 -2.50
N ILE A 423 22.87 -26.44 -1.48
CA ILE A 423 24.05 -25.58 -1.58
C ILE A 423 25.10 -26.16 -2.54
N PRO A 424 25.51 -27.44 -2.42
CA PRO A 424 26.35 -28.08 -3.43
C PRO A 424 25.74 -28.04 -4.84
N ALA A 425 24.42 -28.27 -4.96
CA ALA A 425 23.74 -28.16 -6.24
C ALA A 425 23.78 -26.73 -6.83
N ALA A 426 23.63 -25.69 -6.00
CA ALA A 426 23.78 -24.29 -6.40
C ALA A 426 25.20 -23.99 -6.89
N LEU A 427 26.21 -24.49 -6.17
CA LEU A 427 27.62 -24.37 -6.56
C LEU A 427 27.90 -25.06 -7.91
N LEU A 428 27.38 -26.28 -8.11
CA LEU A 428 27.49 -27.01 -9.37
C LEU A 428 26.74 -26.33 -10.53
N GLY A 429 25.66 -25.59 -10.23
CA GLY A 429 24.97 -24.75 -11.21
C GLY A 429 25.90 -23.72 -11.87
N LEU A 430 26.95 -23.29 -11.17
CA LEU A 430 27.91 -22.30 -11.65
C LEU A 430 29.07 -22.88 -12.48
N LYS A 431 29.06 -24.20 -12.77
CA LYS A 431 30.15 -24.90 -13.47
C LYS A 431 30.53 -24.33 -14.84
N SER A 432 29.60 -23.64 -15.50
CA SER A 432 29.83 -23.03 -16.81
C SER A 432 30.58 -21.70 -16.74
N SER A 433 30.60 -21.04 -15.57
CA SER A 433 31.25 -19.74 -15.36
C SER A 433 32.77 -19.82 -15.46
N THR A 434 33.40 -18.73 -15.90
CA THR A 434 34.87 -18.63 -16.00
C THR A 434 35.54 -18.73 -14.65
N GLU A 435 34.93 -18.15 -13.61
CA GLU A 435 35.41 -18.18 -12.23
C GLU A 435 35.43 -19.60 -11.67
N PHE A 436 34.39 -20.40 -11.92
CA PHE A 436 34.34 -21.79 -11.46
C PHE A 436 35.40 -22.69 -12.10
N LYS A 437 35.74 -22.42 -13.37
CA LYS A 437 36.74 -23.20 -14.12
C LYS A 437 38.18 -22.99 -13.65
N LYS A 438 38.43 -22.07 -12.72
CA LYS A 438 39.75 -21.91 -12.09
C LYS A 438 40.11 -23.20 -11.33
N LYS A 439 41.31 -23.71 -11.56
CA LYS A 439 41.78 -25.00 -11.01
C LYS A 439 41.53 -25.14 -9.50
N ALA A 440 41.86 -24.10 -8.72
CA ALA A 440 41.69 -24.12 -7.26
C ALA A 440 40.22 -24.25 -6.82
N VAL A 441 39.29 -23.60 -7.53
CA VAL A 441 37.85 -23.66 -7.26
C VAL A 441 37.29 -25.02 -7.64
N TRP A 442 37.65 -25.50 -8.84
CA TRP A 442 37.19 -26.78 -9.36
C TRP A 442 37.62 -27.96 -8.47
N THR A 443 38.88 -28.01 -8.03
CA THR A 443 39.37 -29.08 -7.13
C THR A 443 38.63 -29.07 -5.79
N ARG A 444 38.43 -27.89 -5.20
CA ARG A 444 37.74 -27.71 -3.91
C ARG A 444 36.25 -28.11 -4.01
N ALA A 445 35.56 -27.69 -5.07
CA ALA A 445 34.14 -27.98 -5.27
C ALA A 445 33.82 -29.48 -5.48
N TYR A 446 34.74 -30.25 -6.07
CA TYR A 446 34.56 -31.69 -6.31
C TYR A 446 35.22 -32.60 -5.25
N SER A 447 35.84 -32.02 -4.21
CA SER A 447 36.55 -32.79 -3.18
C SER A 447 37.63 -33.75 -3.75
N TRP A 448 38.33 -33.30 -4.80
CA TRP A 448 39.40 -34.05 -5.48
C TRP A 448 40.76 -33.93 -4.79
#